data_AF-A0AAP6ZIE3-F1
#
_entry.id   AF-A0AAP6ZIE3-F1
#
_cell.length_a   1.000
_cell.length_b   1.000
_cell.length_c   1.000
_cell.angle_alpha   90.00
_cell.angle_beta   90.00
_cell.angle_gamma   90.00
#
_symmetry.space_group_name_H-M   'P 1'
#
loop_
_entity.id
_entity.type
_entity.pdbx_description
1 polymer ?
#
loop_
_entity_poly.entity_id
_entity_poly.type
_entity_poly.pdbx_seq_one_letter_code
_entity_poly.pdbx_strand_id
1 'polypeptide(L)'
;MLNALLSSKKYFYLLALVGFPAISAFNESENEQLKAININENIKLLAEVKNVENNKNLIEEYFPERKEKFSLMVSSWEEYAERKCKFHTYDSENTDAEFANFSSCMTNEYKELNTYLESVLSMP
;
A
#
# COMPACT_ATOMS: atom_id res chain seq x y z
N MET A 1 32.14 -65.13 0.49
CA MET A 1 31.02 -64.45 1.18
C MET A 1 31.57 -63.40 2.13
N LEU A 2 32.08 -62.27 1.61
CA LEU A 2 32.49 -61.15 2.46
C LEU A 2 32.58 -59.86 1.63
N ASN A 3 31.51 -59.55 0.90
CA ASN A 3 31.38 -58.27 0.16
C ASN A 3 29.90 -57.82 0.13
N ALA A 4 29.17 -58.04 1.22
CA ALA A 4 27.76 -57.67 1.32
C ALA A 4 27.42 -56.84 2.58
N LEU A 5 28.41 -56.37 3.34
CA LEU A 5 28.18 -55.71 4.64
C LEU A 5 28.78 -54.29 4.76
N LEU A 6 29.18 -53.67 3.65
CA LEU A 6 29.69 -52.29 3.65
C LEU A 6 28.92 -51.31 2.74
N SER A 7 27.80 -51.75 2.16
CA SER A 7 26.96 -50.92 1.29
C SER A 7 25.61 -50.51 1.92
N SER A 8 25.45 -50.63 3.24
CA SER A 8 24.20 -50.24 3.93
C SER A 8 24.34 -49.01 4.85
N LYS A 9 25.56 -48.62 5.23
CA LYS A 9 25.77 -47.49 6.16
C LYS A 9 26.02 -46.14 5.51
N LYS A 10 26.32 -46.08 4.21
CA LYS A 10 26.58 -44.80 3.51
C LYS A 10 25.34 -44.14 2.91
N TYR A 11 24.27 -44.90 2.67
CA TYR A 11 23.02 -44.34 2.13
C TYR A 11 22.08 -43.78 3.20
N PHE A 12 22.29 -44.12 4.48
CA PHE A 12 21.44 -43.63 5.56
C PHE A 12 21.67 -42.15 5.90
N TYR A 13 22.82 -41.58 5.51
CA TYR A 13 23.15 -40.17 5.74
C TYR A 13 22.62 -39.21 4.66
N LEU A 14 22.08 -39.72 3.55
CA LEU A 14 21.58 -38.88 2.45
C LEU A 14 20.08 -38.56 2.55
N LEU A 15 19.35 -39.15 3.50
CA LEU A 15 17.91 -38.91 3.66
C LEU A 15 17.55 -37.75 4.62
N ALA A 16 18.54 -37.13 5.28
CA ALA A 16 18.31 -36.07 6.27
C ALA A 16 18.20 -34.65 5.68
N LEU A 17 18.24 -34.49 4.35
CA LEU A 17 18.23 -33.18 3.67
C LEU A 17 16.94 -32.87 2.90
N VAL A 18 15.88 -33.66 3.06
CA VAL A 18 14.53 -33.23 2.65
C VAL A 18 13.97 -32.33 3.75
N GLY A 19 14.43 -31.07 3.75
CA GLY A 19 13.74 -30.00 4.43
C GLY A 19 12.33 -29.91 3.84
N PHE A 20 11.32 -30.20 4.66
CA PHE A 20 9.94 -29.91 4.31
C PHE A 20 9.86 -28.41 3.97
N PRO A 21 9.29 -28.00 2.82
CA PRO A 21 8.89 -26.61 2.67
C PRO A 21 7.85 -26.37 3.76
N ALA A 22 8.24 -25.66 4.81
CA ALA A 22 7.29 -25.12 5.76
C ALA A 22 6.41 -24.18 4.95
N ILE A 23 5.23 -24.65 4.56
CA ILE A 23 4.16 -23.78 4.12
C ILE A 23 3.83 -22.97 5.37
N SER A 24 4.40 -21.78 5.50
CA SER A 24 4.05 -20.85 6.56
C SER A 24 2.63 -20.36 6.28
N ALA A 25 1.65 -21.14 6.72
CA ALA A 25 0.31 -20.62 6.91
C ALA A 25 0.39 -19.61 8.06
N PHE A 26 0.05 -18.36 7.79
CA PHE A 26 -0.01 -17.31 8.81
C PHE A 26 -0.76 -17.80 10.03
N ASN A 27 -0.24 -17.52 11.22
CA ASN A 27 -0.99 -17.80 12.42
C ASN A 27 -2.09 -16.73 12.60
N GLU A 28 -3.14 -17.04 13.36
CA GLU A 28 -4.31 -16.16 13.57
C GLU A 28 -3.93 -14.74 14.01
N SER A 29 -2.94 -14.59 14.91
CA SER A 29 -2.46 -13.30 15.40
C SER A 29 -1.73 -12.45 14.34
N GLU A 30 -1.05 -13.07 13.37
CA GLU A 30 -0.42 -12.34 12.26
C GLU A 30 -1.48 -11.81 11.30
N ASN A 31 -2.51 -12.61 11.04
CA ASN A 31 -3.64 -12.21 10.20
C ASN A 31 -4.45 -11.06 10.83
N GLU A 32 -4.67 -11.10 12.16
CA GLU A 32 -5.31 -10.00 12.88
C GLU A 32 -4.51 -8.70 12.82
N GLN A 33 -3.19 -8.77 12.98
CA GLN A 33 -2.31 -7.60 12.86
C GLN A 33 -2.35 -6.98 11.46
N LEU A 34 -2.30 -7.81 10.41
CA LEU A 34 -2.41 -7.35 9.02
C LEU A 34 -3.75 -6.65 8.76
N LYS A 35 -4.86 -7.21 9.27
CA LYS A 35 -6.18 -6.56 9.17
C LYS A 35 -6.21 -5.20 9.88
N ALA A 36 -5.64 -5.12 11.08
CA ALA A 36 -5.60 -3.88 11.84
C ALA A 36 -4.80 -2.79 11.11
N ILE A 37 -3.66 -3.15 10.50
CA ILE A 37 -2.86 -2.24 9.68
C ILE A 37 -3.67 -1.73 8.50
N ASN A 38 -4.32 -2.63 7.75
CA ASN A 38 -5.12 -2.26 6.58
C ASN A 38 -6.29 -1.32 6.97
N ILE A 39 -6.99 -1.61 8.06
CA ILE A 39 -8.05 -0.72 8.56
C ILE A 39 -7.50 0.66 8.90
N ASN A 40 -6.37 0.72 9.61
CA ASN A 40 -5.77 1.98 10.03
C ASN A 40 -5.29 2.83 8.85
N GLU A 41 -4.65 2.23 7.85
CA GLU A 41 -4.22 2.95 6.64
C GLU A 41 -5.43 3.44 5.82
N ASN A 42 -6.50 2.65 5.74
CA ASN A 42 -7.74 3.06 5.08
C ASN A 42 -8.38 4.28 5.80
N ILE A 43 -8.45 4.25 7.13
CA ILE A 43 -9.00 5.37 7.93
C ILE A 43 -8.21 6.66 7.68
N LYS A 44 -6.87 6.60 7.66
CA LYS A 44 -6.03 7.76 7.36
C LYS A 44 -6.30 8.30 5.97
N LEU A 45 -6.34 7.42 4.96
CA LEU A 45 -6.62 7.82 3.59
C LEU A 45 -7.98 8.52 3.47
N LEU A 46 -9.04 7.93 4.05
CA LEU A 46 -10.37 8.51 4.04
C LEU A 46 -10.45 9.87 4.73
N ALA A 47 -9.67 10.07 5.81
CA ALA A 47 -9.60 11.35 6.48
C ALA A 47 -9.02 12.44 5.57
N GLU A 48 -7.94 12.14 4.84
CA GLU A 48 -7.32 13.11 3.92
C GLU A 48 -8.17 13.36 2.67
N VAL A 49 -8.83 12.33 2.12
CA VAL A 49 -9.79 12.49 1.01
C VAL A 49 -10.92 13.44 1.43
N LYS A 50 -11.44 13.28 2.65
CA LYS A 50 -12.48 14.16 3.19
C LYS A 50 -11.99 15.60 3.35
N ASN A 51 -10.75 15.80 3.79
CA ASN A 51 -10.16 17.14 3.89
C ASN A 51 -10.06 17.82 2.52
N VAL A 52 -9.58 17.08 1.51
CA VAL A 52 -9.52 17.56 0.13
C VAL A 52 -10.91 17.88 -0.41
N GLU A 53 -11.92 17.05 -0.16
CA GLU A 53 -13.30 17.32 -0.60
C GLU A 53 -13.86 18.60 0.04
N ASN A 54 -13.64 18.81 1.34
CA ASN A 54 -14.06 20.03 2.03
C ASN A 54 -13.38 21.27 1.43
N ASN A 55 -12.06 21.23 1.24
CA ASN A 55 -11.31 22.35 0.69
C ASN A 55 -11.64 22.62 -0.77
N LYS A 56 -11.91 21.56 -1.56
CA LYS A 56 -12.41 21.68 -2.93
C LYS A 56 -13.73 22.43 -2.96
N ASN A 57 -14.68 22.06 -2.11
CA ASN A 57 -15.98 22.74 -2.03
C ASN A 57 -15.82 24.22 -1.68
N LEU A 58 -14.97 24.55 -0.70
CA LEU A 58 -14.69 25.95 -0.32
C LEU A 58 -14.07 26.76 -1.47
N ILE A 59 -13.10 26.18 -2.20
CA ILE A 59 -12.45 26.85 -3.34
C ILE A 59 -13.46 27.09 -4.46
N GLU A 60 -14.33 26.11 -4.76
CA GLU A 60 -15.37 26.26 -5.78
C GLU A 60 -16.42 27.32 -5.40
N GLU A 61 -16.72 27.49 -4.11
CA GLU A 61 -17.59 28.55 -3.61
C GLU A 61 -16.92 29.94 -3.67
N TYR A 62 -15.63 30.03 -3.34
CA TYR A 62 -14.91 31.32 -3.28
C TYR A 62 -14.44 31.81 -4.66
N PHE A 63 -14.10 30.89 -5.56
CA PHE A 63 -13.55 31.18 -6.88
C PHE A 63 -14.34 30.48 -8.00
N PRO A 64 -15.65 30.74 -8.12
CA PRO A 64 -16.52 30.04 -9.08
C PRO A 64 -16.06 30.22 -10.53
N GLU A 65 -15.40 31.33 -10.87
CA GLU A 65 -14.85 31.62 -12.20
C GLU A 65 -13.67 30.71 -12.57
N ARG A 66 -13.03 30.08 -11.58
CA ARG A 66 -11.88 29.18 -11.77
C ARG A 66 -12.27 27.71 -11.68
N LYS A 67 -13.53 27.40 -11.36
CA LYS A 67 -14.02 26.05 -11.06
C LYS A 67 -13.58 25.00 -12.07
N GLU A 68 -13.74 25.25 -13.37
CA GLU A 68 -13.38 24.27 -14.40
C GLU A 68 -11.89 23.95 -14.40
N LYS A 69 -11.04 24.99 -14.39
CA LYS A 69 -9.58 24.84 -14.34
C LYS A 69 -9.12 24.16 -13.05
N PHE A 70 -9.75 24.53 -11.94
CA PHE A 70 -9.47 23.95 -10.63
C PHE A 70 -9.84 22.47 -10.58
N SER A 71 -11.05 22.11 -11.01
CA SER A 71 -11.51 20.73 -11.06
C SER A 71 -10.61 19.87 -11.95
N LEU A 72 -10.18 20.38 -13.10
CA LEU A 72 -9.26 19.67 -13.99
C LEU A 72 -7.88 19.47 -13.35
N MET A 73 -7.39 20.47 -12.61
CA MET A 73 -6.12 20.37 -11.89
C MET A 73 -6.20 19.31 -10.79
N VAL A 74 -7.26 19.33 -9.96
CA VAL A 74 -7.47 18.32 -8.91
C VAL A 74 -7.55 16.91 -9.51
N SER A 75 -8.36 16.70 -10.56
CA SER A 75 -8.46 15.38 -11.18
C SER A 75 -7.14 14.90 -11.78
N SER A 76 -6.37 15.81 -12.38
CA SER A 76 -5.04 15.50 -12.92
C SER A 76 -4.05 15.12 -11.82
N TRP A 77 -4.14 15.76 -10.65
CA TRP A 77 -3.35 15.40 -9.47
C TRP A 77 -3.70 14.01 -8.97
N GLU A 78 -5.00 13.69 -8.85
CA GLU A 78 -5.47 12.37 -8.40
C GLU A 78 -5.01 11.25 -9.34
N GLU A 79 -5.11 11.46 -10.66
CA GLU A 79 -4.59 10.52 -11.65
C GLU A 79 -3.07 10.34 -11.56
N TYR A 80 -2.33 11.44 -11.39
CA TYR A 80 -0.89 11.39 -11.22
C TYR A 80 -0.50 10.63 -9.94
N ALA A 81 -1.16 10.95 -8.82
CA ALA A 81 -0.96 10.30 -7.53
C ALA A 81 -1.21 8.79 -7.62
N GLU A 82 -2.31 8.37 -8.24
CA GLU A 82 -2.62 6.95 -8.41
C GLU A 82 -1.52 6.23 -9.20
N ARG A 83 -1.09 6.81 -10.33
CA ARG A 83 -0.04 6.23 -11.18
C ARG A 83 1.31 6.20 -10.46
N LYS A 84 1.66 7.27 -9.75
CA LYS A 84 2.87 7.38 -8.92
C LYS A 84 2.89 6.31 -7.84
N CYS A 85 1.79 6.14 -7.12
CA CYS A 85 1.71 5.17 -6.04
C CYS A 85 1.77 3.74 -6.55
N LYS A 86 1.06 3.39 -7.65
CA LYS A 86 1.22 2.07 -8.29
C LYS A 86 2.66 1.79 -8.69
N PHE A 87 3.36 2.78 -9.22
CA PHE A 87 4.77 2.64 -9.59
C PHE A 87 5.67 2.43 -8.35
N HIS A 88 5.47 3.21 -7.29
CA HIS A 88 6.27 3.08 -6.06
C HIS A 88 6.00 1.80 -5.26
N THR A 89 4.79 1.25 -5.35
CA THR A 89 4.40 0.05 -4.60
C THR A 89 4.48 -1.23 -5.42
N TYR A 90 5.15 -1.17 -6.57
CA TYR A 90 5.32 -2.30 -7.48
C TYR A 90 5.88 -3.55 -6.79
N ASP A 91 6.88 -3.39 -5.92
CA ASP A 91 7.52 -4.51 -5.21
C ASP A 91 6.58 -5.20 -4.20
N SER A 92 5.47 -4.54 -3.82
CA SER A 92 4.45 -5.12 -2.94
C SER A 92 3.22 -5.65 -3.66
N GLU A 93 3.20 -5.64 -5.00
CA GLU A 93 2.08 -6.16 -5.78
C GLU A 93 1.85 -7.66 -5.50
N ASN A 94 0.59 -8.05 -5.28
CA ASN A 94 0.17 -9.41 -4.91
C ASN A 94 0.73 -9.89 -3.55
N THR A 95 1.16 -8.98 -2.69
CA THR A 95 1.56 -9.28 -1.31
C THR A 95 0.51 -8.79 -0.32
N ASP A 96 0.59 -9.28 0.92
CA ASP A 96 -0.22 -8.79 2.03
C ASP A 96 0.04 -7.31 2.37
N ALA A 97 1.20 -6.78 1.99
CA ALA A 97 1.59 -5.38 2.16
C ALA A 97 1.07 -4.44 1.06
N GLU A 98 0.53 -4.96 -0.05
CA GLU A 98 0.11 -4.15 -1.21
C GLU A 98 -0.82 -3.00 -0.80
N PHE A 99 -1.90 -3.34 -0.08
CA PHE A 99 -2.92 -2.39 0.32
C PHE A 99 -2.36 -1.32 1.26
N ALA A 100 -1.58 -1.72 2.27
CA ALA A 100 -1.02 -0.80 3.25
C ALA A 100 -0.02 0.17 2.59
N ASN A 101 0.85 -0.34 1.72
CA ASN A 101 1.83 0.49 1.02
C ASN A 101 1.15 1.46 0.04
N PHE A 102 0.18 0.97 -0.74
CA PHE A 102 -0.57 1.82 -1.67
C PHE A 102 -1.35 2.91 -0.93
N SER A 103 -2.08 2.54 0.13
CA SER A 103 -2.86 3.48 0.93
C SER A 103 -1.99 4.50 1.65
N SER A 104 -0.82 4.10 2.15
CA SER A 104 0.14 5.00 2.77
C SER A 104 0.69 6.01 1.76
N CYS A 105 1.05 5.56 0.55
CA CYS A 105 1.46 6.45 -0.53
C CYS A 105 0.36 7.45 -0.90
N MET A 106 -0.87 6.97 -1.15
CA MET A 106 -2.01 7.83 -1.48
C MET A 106 -2.30 8.86 -0.39
N THR A 107 -2.20 8.46 0.88
CA THR A 107 -2.37 9.37 2.03
C THR A 107 -1.40 10.55 1.95
N ASN A 108 -0.15 10.31 1.55
CA ASN A 108 0.83 11.39 1.41
C ASN A 108 0.50 12.32 0.23
N GLU A 109 0.10 11.78 -0.93
CA GLU A 109 -0.30 12.60 -2.07
C GLU A 109 -1.54 13.46 -1.76
N TYR A 110 -2.51 12.93 -1.02
CA TYR A 110 -3.68 13.70 -0.58
C TYR A 110 -3.32 14.77 0.45
N LYS A 111 -2.33 14.55 1.33
CA LYS A 111 -1.80 15.59 2.23
C LYS A 111 -1.11 16.72 1.48
N GLU A 112 -0.31 16.39 0.47
CA GLU A 112 0.34 17.39 -0.38
C GLU A 112 -0.69 18.21 -1.15
N LEU A 113 -1.70 17.55 -1.74
CA LEU A 113 -2.81 18.25 -2.37
C LEU A 113 -3.54 19.13 -1.38
N ASN A 114 -3.88 18.63 -0.19
CA ASN A 114 -4.56 19.41 0.84
C ASN A 114 -3.77 20.66 1.24
N THR A 115 -2.45 20.53 1.42
CA THR A 115 -1.55 21.67 1.69
C THR A 115 -1.59 22.70 0.57
N TYR A 116 -1.61 22.25 -0.68
CA TYR A 116 -1.76 23.15 -1.82
C TYR A 116 -3.14 23.84 -1.82
N LEU A 117 -4.23 23.12 -1.56
CA LEU A 117 -5.58 23.70 -1.50
C LEU A 117 -5.70 24.75 -0.39
N GLU A 118 -5.16 24.48 0.79
CA GLU A 118 -5.08 25.46 1.89
C GLU A 118 -4.32 26.71 1.46
N SER A 119 -3.24 26.56 0.69
CA SER A 119 -2.50 27.71 0.15
C SER A 119 -3.37 28.56 -0.79
N VAL A 120 -4.20 27.93 -1.64
CA VAL A 120 -5.14 28.63 -2.54
C VAL A 120 -6.19 29.38 -1.74
N LEU A 121 -6.77 28.76 -0.70
CA LEU A 121 -7.75 29.40 0.19
C LEU A 121 -7.15 30.57 0.99
N SER A 122 -5.84 30.56 1.22
CA SER A 122 -5.13 31.64 1.91
C SER A 122 -4.67 32.79 1.00
N MET A 123 -4.90 32.69 -0.32
CA MET A 123 -4.55 33.78 -1.24
C MET A 123 -5.47 34.99 -1.01
N PRO A 124 -4.91 36.21 -0.90
CA PRO A 124 -5.70 37.44 -0.72
C PRO A 124 -6.51 37.83 -1.96
#